data_AF-A0A961RH75-F1
#
_entry.id   AF-A0A961RH75-F1
#
_cell.length_a   1.000
_cell.length_b   1.000
_cell.length_c   1.000
_cell.angle_alpha   90.00
_cell.angle_beta   90.00
_cell.angle_gamma   90.00
#
_symmetry.space_group_name_H-M   'P 1'
#
loop_
_entity.id
_entity.type
_entity.pdbx_description
1 polymer ?
#
loop_
_entity_poly.entity_id
_entity_poly.type
_entity_poly.pdbx_seq_one_letter_code
_entity_poly.pdbx_strand_id
1 'polypeptide(L)'
;MPDPFSIPLDVTYEALCQSADALPCHARPSVLRGAIQTARFRPPKRRKRAMNKTTNLPPQGSGHAHATLFDLEGMLAYLRKSYPNNVGHNVEALTGIPAATVDNWMQRRSSPQRDHLMSLIAAYGPPFLKACYAREPEWMPAALQGWRLDQINQEIAALERERCNIESCTYHGPE
;
A
#
# COMPACT_ATOMS: atom_id res chain seq x y z
N MET A 1 -28.66 -36.42 -3.49
CA MET A 1 -28.30 -35.02 -3.23
C MET A 1 -26.79 -34.99 -3.05
N PRO A 2 -26.01 -34.49 -4.03
CA PRO A 2 -24.56 -34.37 -3.89
C PRO A 2 -24.19 -33.12 -3.09
N ASP A 3 -23.14 -33.24 -2.27
CA ASP A 3 -22.61 -32.19 -1.38
C ASP A 3 -22.05 -30.98 -2.15
N PRO A 4 -22.31 -29.74 -1.71
CA PRO A 4 -21.80 -28.53 -2.35
C PRO A 4 -20.34 -28.17 -2.00
N PHE A 5 -19.59 -29.04 -1.28
CA PHE A 5 -18.22 -28.77 -0.83
C PHE A 5 -17.18 -29.84 -1.19
N SER A 6 -17.46 -30.68 -2.20
CA SER A 6 -16.39 -31.49 -2.82
C SER A 6 -15.66 -30.65 -3.87
N ILE A 7 -14.62 -29.94 -3.45
CA ILE A 7 -13.60 -29.43 -4.36
C ILE A 7 -12.58 -30.57 -4.55
N PRO A 8 -12.36 -31.07 -5.78
CA PRO A 8 -11.35 -32.08 -6.02
C PRO A 8 -9.94 -31.47 -5.81
N LEU A 9 -9.22 -31.96 -4.81
CA LEU A 9 -7.78 -31.77 -4.65
C LEU A 9 -7.05 -32.63 -5.69
N ASP A 10 -7.15 -32.27 -6.96
CA ASP A 10 -6.30 -32.75 -8.04
C ASP A 10 -5.96 -31.55 -8.95
N VAL A 11 -5.22 -30.60 -8.38
CA VAL A 11 -4.40 -29.69 -9.17
C VAL A 11 -2.96 -30.03 -8.81
N THR A 12 -2.36 -30.85 -9.67
CA THR A 12 -0.98 -31.30 -9.59
C THR A 12 -0.04 -30.10 -9.44
N TYR A 13 0.75 -30.16 -8.38
CA TYR A 13 1.82 -29.21 -8.03
C TYR A 13 2.94 -29.13 -9.09
N GLU A 14 2.94 -30.02 -10.09
CA GLU A 14 3.94 -30.06 -11.19
C GLU A 14 3.75 -28.98 -12.27
N ALA A 15 2.59 -28.31 -12.35
CA ALA A 15 2.30 -27.41 -13.48
C ALA A 15 2.88 -25.98 -13.35
N LEU A 16 3.42 -25.57 -12.21
CA LEU A 16 3.93 -24.20 -12.00
C LEU A 16 5.44 -24.05 -12.22
N CYS A 17 6.21 -25.14 -12.34
CA CYS A 17 7.66 -25.09 -12.58
C CYS A 17 8.06 -25.11 -14.07
N GLN A 18 7.13 -25.33 -15.01
CA GLN A 18 7.44 -25.48 -16.45
C GLN A 18 7.24 -24.21 -17.30
N SER A 19 7.02 -23.04 -16.71
CA SER A 19 6.91 -21.77 -17.47
C SER A 19 8.08 -20.80 -17.27
N ALA A 20 9.15 -21.22 -16.58
CA ALA A 20 10.32 -20.38 -16.31
C ALA A 20 11.35 -20.31 -17.46
N ASP A 21 11.19 -21.10 -18.53
CA ASP A 21 12.11 -21.10 -19.67
C ASP A 21 11.44 -20.54 -20.94
N ALA A 22 11.58 -19.23 -21.13
CA ALA A 22 11.79 -18.55 -22.43
C ALA A 22 11.23 -17.12 -22.41
N LEU A 23 12.01 -16.15 -21.91
CA LEU A 23 11.92 -14.78 -22.41
C LEU A 23 13.31 -14.33 -22.89
N PRO A 24 13.51 -14.13 -24.21
CA PRO A 24 14.77 -13.65 -24.75
C PRO A 24 15.03 -12.19 -24.33
N CYS A 25 16.19 -11.99 -23.72
CA CYS A 25 16.69 -10.76 -23.11
C CYS A 25 17.16 -9.66 -24.10
N HIS A 26 16.82 -9.71 -25.38
CA HIS A 26 17.30 -8.71 -26.35
C HIS A 26 16.25 -8.31 -27.40
N ALA A 27 15.36 -7.38 -27.03
CA ALA A 27 14.67 -6.52 -27.99
C ALA A 27 15.02 -5.06 -27.68
N ARG A 28 16.04 -4.54 -28.37
CA ARG A 28 16.35 -3.11 -28.38
C ARG A 28 15.20 -2.38 -29.08
N PRO A 29 14.50 -1.42 -28.45
CA PRO A 29 13.61 -0.55 -29.20
C PRO A 29 14.46 0.35 -30.11
N SER A 30 14.32 0.13 -31.42
CA SER A 30 14.82 0.99 -32.46
C SER A 30 14.33 2.42 -32.26
N VAL A 31 15.27 3.35 -32.17
CA VAL A 31 15.06 4.79 -32.06
C VAL A 31 14.30 5.28 -33.31
N LEU A 32 12.98 5.45 -33.20
CA LEU A 32 12.20 6.23 -34.15
C LEU A 32 12.57 7.70 -33.96
N ARG A 33 13.55 8.17 -34.74
CA ARG A 33 13.79 9.61 -34.97
C ARG A 33 12.63 10.17 -35.80
N GLY A 34 11.50 10.41 -35.13
CA GLY A 34 10.45 11.29 -35.64
C GLY A 34 10.90 12.74 -35.45
N ALA A 35 11.09 13.45 -36.56
CA ALA A 35 11.39 14.87 -36.56
C ALA A 35 10.26 15.65 -35.87
N ILE A 36 10.51 16.15 -34.66
CA ILE A 36 9.63 17.12 -34.02
C ILE A 36 9.82 18.44 -34.79
N GLN A 37 8.92 18.71 -35.74
CA GLN A 37 8.75 20.05 -36.28
C GLN A 37 8.38 20.96 -35.11
N THR A 38 9.29 21.86 -34.75
CA THR A 38 9.04 22.95 -33.81
C THR A 38 8.13 23.97 -34.50
N ALA A 39 6.84 23.66 -34.57
CA ALA A 39 5.82 24.65 -34.85
C ALA A 39 5.96 25.74 -33.80
N ARG A 40 6.35 26.95 -34.23
CA ARG A 40 6.46 28.13 -33.38
C ARG A 40 5.12 28.36 -32.69
N PHE A 41 5.01 27.89 -31.45
CA PHE A 41 3.86 28.12 -30.61
C PHE A 41 3.79 29.62 -30.33
N ARG A 42 3.04 30.37 -31.14
CA ARG A 42 2.68 31.75 -30.82
C ARG A 42 1.71 31.65 -29.64
N PRO A 43 2.07 32.16 -28.44
CA PRO A 43 1.14 32.16 -27.33
C PRO A 43 -0.10 32.97 -27.75
N PRO A 44 -1.32 32.47 -27.52
CA PRO A 44 -2.52 33.26 -27.79
C PRO A 44 -2.43 34.55 -27.00
N LYS A 45 -2.61 35.70 -27.67
CA LYS A 45 -2.65 37.01 -27.03
C LYS A 45 -3.61 36.93 -25.85
N ARG A 46 -3.08 37.14 -24.65
CA ARG A 46 -3.80 37.11 -23.36
C ARG A 46 -4.97 38.10 -23.44
N ARG A 47 -6.13 37.64 -23.88
CA ARG A 47 -7.38 38.39 -23.75
C ARG A 47 -7.55 38.62 -22.25
N LYS A 48 -7.53 39.88 -21.84
CA LYS A 48 -7.90 40.27 -20.47
C LYS A 48 -9.31 39.73 -20.27
N ARG A 49 -9.44 38.61 -19.54
CA ARG A 49 -10.74 38.12 -19.08
C ARG A 49 -11.35 39.28 -18.31
N ALA A 50 -12.49 39.77 -18.78
CA ALA A 50 -13.31 40.68 -18.00
C ALA A 50 -13.53 40.02 -16.64
N MET A 51 -13.08 40.71 -15.61
CA MET A 51 -13.20 40.28 -14.23
C MET A 51 -14.66 40.51 -13.85
N ASN A 52 -15.50 39.54 -14.19
CA ASN A 52 -16.86 39.49 -13.69
C ASN A 52 -16.71 39.29 -12.18
N LYS A 53 -16.94 40.36 -11.42
CA LYS A 53 -17.02 40.33 -9.96
C LYS A 53 -18.20 39.43 -9.58
N THR A 54 -17.96 38.13 -9.47
CA THR A 54 -18.90 37.21 -8.84
C THR A 54 -18.78 37.40 -7.33
N THR A 55 -19.30 38.51 -6.82
CA THR A 55 -19.22 38.90 -5.40
C THR A 55 -20.14 38.10 -4.48
N ASN A 56 -20.77 37.02 -4.96
CA ASN A 56 -21.72 36.23 -4.17
C ASN A 56 -21.58 34.71 -4.41
N LEU A 57 -20.39 34.21 -4.77
CA LEU A 57 -20.13 32.79 -4.59
C LEU A 57 -19.74 32.59 -3.13
N PRO A 58 -20.44 31.71 -2.37
CA PRO A 58 -19.96 31.34 -1.04
C PRO A 58 -18.51 30.86 -1.18
N PRO A 59 -17.62 31.23 -0.24
CA PRO A 59 -16.26 30.69 -0.26
C PRO A 59 -16.39 29.16 -0.33
N GLN A 60 -15.56 28.52 -1.16
CA GLN A 60 -15.49 27.06 -1.20
C GLN A 60 -15.34 26.58 0.25
N GLY A 61 -16.39 26.00 0.80
CA GLY A 61 -16.34 25.34 2.09
C GLY A 61 -15.44 24.14 1.89
N SER A 62 -14.16 24.27 2.26
CA SER A 62 -13.27 23.12 2.36
C SER A 62 -13.98 22.08 3.24
N GLY A 63 -14.16 20.86 2.73
CA GLY A 63 -14.97 19.80 3.33
C GLY A 63 -14.51 19.38 4.74
N HIS A 64 -14.90 20.14 5.77
CA HIS A 64 -14.59 19.86 7.16
C HIS A 64 -15.20 18.54 7.67
N ALA A 65 -16.23 18.02 6.99
CA ALA A 65 -16.90 16.78 7.36
C ALA A 65 -16.01 15.53 7.33
N HIS A 66 -14.96 15.50 6.48
CA HIS A 66 -14.05 14.36 6.42
C HIS A 66 -12.97 14.40 7.52
N ALA A 67 -12.62 15.58 8.03
CA ALA A 67 -11.65 15.71 9.12
C ALA A 67 -12.20 15.13 10.44
N THR A 68 -13.52 15.16 10.64
CA THR A 68 -14.19 14.56 11.80
C THR A 68 -14.12 13.03 11.89
N LEU A 69 -13.60 12.35 10.85
CA LEU A 69 -13.50 10.88 10.84
C LEU A 69 -12.14 10.36 11.32
N PHE A 70 -11.11 11.23 11.42
CA PHE A 70 -9.76 10.81 11.80
C PHE A 70 -9.61 10.74 13.32
N ASP A 71 -9.35 9.55 13.84
CA ASP A 71 -9.07 9.29 15.25
C ASP A 71 -7.56 9.20 15.50
N LEU A 72 -7.00 10.30 16.03
CA LEU A 72 -5.59 10.34 16.41
C LEU A 72 -5.30 9.40 17.59
N GLU A 73 -6.23 9.23 18.55
CA GLU A 73 -5.96 8.37 19.69
C GLU A 73 -5.99 6.90 19.31
N GLY A 74 -6.92 6.50 18.44
CA GLY A 74 -6.93 5.17 17.84
C GLY A 74 -5.62 4.86 17.09
N MET A 75 -5.10 5.82 16.32
CA MET A 75 -3.78 5.70 15.68
C MET A 75 -2.66 5.47 16.71
N LEU A 76 -2.57 6.31 17.75
CA LEU A 76 -1.52 6.18 18.78
C LEU A 76 -1.67 4.88 19.59
N ALA A 77 -2.89 4.46 19.89
CA ALA A 77 -3.17 3.20 20.57
C ALA A 77 -2.72 1.99 19.74
N TYR A 78 -2.94 2.02 18.42
CA TYR A 78 -2.42 0.98 17.52
C TYR A 78 -0.90 0.91 17.58
N LEU A 79 -0.22 2.06 17.46
CA LEU A 79 1.25 2.09 17.48
C LEU A 79 1.82 1.59 18.82
N ARG A 80 1.21 1.96 19.95
CA ARG A 80 1.59 1.44 21.28
C ARG A 80 1.35 -0.05 21.43
N LYS A 81 0.27 -0.58 20.82
CA LYS A 81 -0.03 -2.01 20.83
C LYS A 81 0.98 -2.80 20.01
N SER A 82 1.41 -2.26 18.86
CA SER A 82 2.40 -2.90 18.00
C SER A 82 3.80 -2.90 18.62
N TYR A 83 4.17 -1.82 19.32
CA TYR A 83 5.48 -1.68 19.94
C TYR A 83 5.33 -1.18 21.39
N PRO A 84 5.21 -2.09 22.38
CA PRO A 84 5.01 -1.67 23.77
C PRO A 84 6.20 -0.87 24.31
N ASN A 85 7.41 -1.13 23.80
CA ASN A 85 8.63 -0.41 24.12
C ASN A 85 9.15 0.30 22.87
N ASN A 86 9.65 1.53 23.05
CA ASN A 86 10.35 2.30 22.00
C ASN A 86 9.58 2.46 20.69
N VAL A 87 8.34 2.96 20.74
CA VAL A 87 7.51 3.14 19.53
C VAL A 87 8.22 3.98 18.47
N GLY A 88 8.82 5.11 18.85
CA GLY A 88 9.45 6.02 17.89
C GLY A 88 10.54 5.37 17.05
N HIS A 89 11.42 4.57 17.67
CA HIS A 89 12.54 3.92 16.97
C HIS A 89 12.06 2.79 16.05
N ASN A 90 11.04 2.03 16.46
CA ASN A 90 10.47 0.98 15.61
C ASN A 90 9.74 1.56 14.40
N VAL A 91 8.98 2.65 14.60
CA VAL A 91 8.32 3.36 13.50
C VAL A 91 9.34 3.97 12.55
N GLU A 92 10.43 4.56 13.07
CA GLU A 92 11.52 5.09 12.27
C GLU A 92 12.19 4.02 11.41
N ALA A 93 12.52 2.86 12.00
CA ALA A 93 13.13 1.75 11.28
C ALA A 93 12.25 1.23 10.13
N LEU A 94 10.92 1.26 10.30
CA LEU A 94 9.98 0.76 9.29
C LEU A 94 9.59 1.78 8.24
N THR A 95 9.47 3.06 8.61
CA THR A 95 8.86 4.10 7.76
C THR A 95 9.81 5.21 7.36
N GLY A 96 10.98 5.30 8.00
CA GLY A 96 11.92 6.41 7.85
C GLY A 96 11.46 7.72 8.48
N ILE A 97 10.34 7.73 9.20
CA ILE A 97 9.86 8.91 9.93
C ILE A 97 10.71 9.07 11.20
N PRO A 98 11.34 10.24 11.46
CA PRO A 98 12.20 10.42 12.61
C PRO A 98 11.50 10.08 13.94
N ALA A 99 12.16 9.35 14.84
CA ALA A 99 11.59 8.98 16.13
C ALA A 99 11.12 10.20 16.94
N ALA A 100 11.86 11.31 16.89
CA ALA A 100 11.48 12.55 17.56
C ALA A 100 10.13 13.11 17.08
N THR A 101 9.82 12.94 15.79
CA THR A 101 8.52 13.33 15.22
C THR A 101 7.41 12.44 15.76
N VAL A 102 7.63 11.13 15.80
CA VAL A 102 6.69 10.16 16.35
C VAL A 102 6.44 10.39 17.85
N ASP A 103 7.50 10.71 18.59
CA ASP A 103 7.43 11.04 20.02
C ASP A 103 6.61 12.32 20.25
N ASN A 104 6.73 13.32 19.37
CA ASN A 104 5.89 14.51 19.42
C ASN A 104 4.40 14.18 19.19
N TRP A 105 4.06 13.18 18.35
CA TRP A 105 2.67 12.71 18.20
C TRP A 105 2.21 11.97 19.46
N MET A 106 3.05 11.11 20.02
CA MET A 106 2.75 10.37 21.25
C MET A 106 2.49 11.28 22.45
N GLN A 107 3.22 12.40 22.51
CA GLN A 107 3.04 13.46 23.51
C GLN A 107 1.93 14.45 23.14
N ARG A 108 1.22 14.24 22.02
CA ARG A 108 0.16 15.11 21.47
C ARG A 108 0.61 16.57 21.27
N ARG A 109 1.90 16.80 21.03
CA ARG A 109 2.47 18.12 20.71
C ARG A 109 2.29 18.49 19.25
N SER A 110 2.08 17.50 18.38
CA SER A 110 1.82 17.68 16.96
C SER A 110 0.91 16.57 16.41
N SER A 111 0.40 16.75 15.19
CA SER A 111 -0.35 15.75 14.45
C SER A 111 0.43 15.26 13.21
N PRO A 112 0.20 14.02 12.76
CA PRO A 112 0.79 13.53 11.53
C PRO A 112 0.26 14.32 10.34
N GLN A 113 1.18 14.76 9.48
CA GLN A 113 0.84 15.32 8.18
C GLN A 113 0.46 14.21 7.19
N ARG A 114 -0.11 14.61 6.05
CA ARG A 114 -0.56 13.67 5.00
C ARG A 114 0.55 12.70 4.59
N ASP A 115 1.76 13.20 4.37
CA ASP A 115 2.87 12.38 3.88
C ASP A 115 3.27 11.33 4.90
N HIS A 116 3.33 11.71 6.17
CA HIS A 116 3.56 10.79 7.28
C HIS A 116 2.48 9.70 7.36
N LEU A 117 1.22 10.09 7.22
CA LEU A 117 0.11 9.15 7.23
C LEU A 117 0.19 8.16 6.06
N MET A 118 0.54 8.62 4.85
CA MET A 118 0.71 7.74 3.69
C MET A 118 1.86 6.74 3.90
N SER A 119 2.99 7.17 4.46
CA SER A 119 4.10 6.27 4.80
C SER A 119 3.69 5.21 5.83
N LEU A 120 2.93 5.59 6.86
CA LEU A 120 2.41 4.65 7.87
C LEU A 120 1.43 3.64 7.25
N ILE A 121 0.51 4.10 6.39
CA ILE A 121 -0.44 3.21 5.70
C ILE A 121 0.31 2.22 4.80
N ALA A 122 1.34 2.66 4.09
CA ALA A 122 2.13 1.78 3.23
C ALA A 122 2.87 0.70 4.05
N ALA A 123 3.38 1.04 5.23
CA ALA A 123 4.13 0.10 6.07
C ALA A 123 3.25 -0.87 6.86
N TYR A 124 2.14 -0.39 7.44
CA TYR A 124 1.29 -1.19 8.33
C TYR A 124 0.02 -1.74 7.67
N GLY A 125 -0.36 -1.19 6.51
CA GLY A 125 -1.51 -1.65 5.75
C GLY A 125 -2.88 -1.25 6.33
N PRO A 126 -3.96 -1.92 5.86
CA PRO A 126 -5.34 -1.64 6.26
C PRO A 126 -5.64 -1.71 7.77
N PRO A 127 -5.01 -2.58 8.59
CA PRO A 127 -5.25 -2.61 10.04
C PRO A 127 -4.91 -1.30 10.75
N PHE A 128 -3.83 -0.65 10.33
CA PHE A 128 -3.46 0.68 10.85
C PHE A 128 -4.48 1.73 10.41
N LEU A 129 -4.90 1.68 9.16
CA LEU A 129 -5.91 2.62 8.64
C LEU A 129 -7.25 2.47 9.37
N LYS A 130 -7.68 1.25 9.71
CA LYS A 130 -8.86 1.01 10.56
C LYS A 130 -8.75 1.76 11.89
N ALA A 131 -7.60 1.69 12.54
CA ALA A 131 -7.37 2.35 13.83
C ALA A 131 -7.40 3.89 13.73
N CYS A 132 -7.16 4.45 12.54
CA CYS A 132 -7.24 5.88 12.29
C CYS A 132 -8.69 6.37 12.07
N TYR A 133 -9.69 5.49 11.99
CA TYR A 133 -11.08 5.86 11.77
C TYR A 133 -11.89 5.80 13.08
N ALA A 134 -12.51 6.92 13.44
CA ALA A 134 -13.48 6.96 14.54
C ALA A 134 -14.74 6.12 14.24
N ARG A 135 -15.14 6.09 12.96
CA ARG A 135 -16.24 5.26 12.44
C ARG A 135 -15.73 4.47 11.25
N GLU A 136 -15.78 3.15 11.36
CA GLU A 136 -15.33 2.24 10.31
C GLU A 136 -16.18 2.40 9.03
N PRO A 137 -15.56 2.65 7.87
CA PRO A 137 -16.29 2.73 6.60
C PRO A 137 -16.67 1.33 6.10
N GLU A 138 -17.76 1.24 5.32
CA GLU A 138 -18.36 -0.05 4.91
C GLU A 138 -17.43 -0.97 4.11
N TRP A 139 -16.46 -0.41 3.38
CA TRP A 139 -15.50 -1.18 2.60
C TRP A 139 -14.35 -1.77 3.44
N MET A 140 -14.14 -1.28 4.68
CA MET A 140 -12.98 -1.64 5.51
C MET A 140 -12.93 -3.12 5.89
N PRO A 141 -14.04 -3.79 6.27
CA PRO A 141 -14.00 -5.21 6.62
C PRO A 141 -13.51 -6.10 5.46
N ALA A 142 -13.97 -5.82 4.24
CA ALA A 142 -13.53 -6.55 3.05
C ALA A 142 -12.03 -6.34 2.76
N ALA A 143 -11.53 -5.10 2.92
CA ALA A 143 -10.11 -4.79 2.75
C ALA A 143 -9.24 -5.50 3.81
N LEU A 144 -9.68 -5.56 5.06
CA LEU A 144 -8.97 -6.27 6.13
C LEU A 144 -8.95 -7.78 5.91
N GLN A 145 -10.05 -8.35 5.43
CA GLN A 145 -10.12 -9.77 5.10
C GLN A 145 -9.16 -10.10 3.96
N GLY A 146 -9.18 -9.33 2.87
CA GLY A 146 -8.24 -9.50 1.75
C GLY A 146 -6.78 -9.43 2.21
N TRP A 147 -6.44 -8.39 2.99
CA TRP A 147 -5.10 -8.24 3.54
C TRP A 147 -4.68 -9.43 4.42
N ARG A 148 -5.57 -9.95 5.27
CA ARG A 148 -5.25 -11.11 6.11
C ARG A 148 -5.04 -12.38 5.29
N LEU A 149 -5.82 -12.57 4.22
CA LEU A 149 -5.62 -13.70 3.30
C LEU A 149 -4.27 -13.60 2.59
N ASP A 150 -3.89 -12.40 2.11
CA ASP A 150 -2.59 -12.19 1.47
C ASP A 150 -1.42 -12.49 2.40
N GLN A 151 -1.51 -12.10 3.68
CA GLN A 151 -0.50 -12.45 4.68
C GLN A 151 -0.37 -13.96 4.87
N ILE A 152 -1.49 -14.66 5.02
CA ILE A 152 -1.50 -16.12 5.17
C ILE A 152 -0.88 -16.78 3.95
N ASN A 153 -1.20 -16.31 2.75
CA ASN A 153 -0.63 -16.84 1.51
C ASN A 153 0.89 -16.62 1.42
N GLN A 154 1.39 -15.47 1.90
CA GLN A 154 2.82 -15.20 1.99
C GLN A 154 3.53 -16.13 2.99
N GLU A 155 2.90 -16.40 4.14
CA GLU A 155 3.40 -17.34 5.14
C GLU A 155 3.45 -18.77 4.56
N ILE A 156 2.39 -19.22 3.89
CA ILE A 156 2.34 -20.52 3.21
C ILE A 156 3.48 -20.64 2.19
N ALA A 157 3.64 -19.64 1.31
CA ALA A 157 4.68 -19.64 0.30
C ALA A 157 6.10 -19.58 0.89
N ALA A 158 6.29 -18.99 2.08
CA ALA A 158 7.57 -19.04 2.79
C ALA A 158 7.87 -20.45 3.32
N LEU A 159 6.88 -21.07 3.99
CA LEU A 159 7.02 -22.41 4.55
C LEU A 159 7.22 -23.48 3.46
N GLU A 160 6.54 -23.34 2.31
CA GLU A 160 6.72 -24.25 1.18
C GLU A 160 8.14 -24.19 0.60
N ARG A 161 8.74 -22.99 0.55
CA ARG A 161 10.16 -22.83 0.16
C ARG A 161 11.10 -23.49 1.15
N GLU A 162 10.84 -23.35 2.44
CA GLU A 162 11.63 -24.03 3.49
C GLU A 162 11.54 -25.55 3.38
N ARG A 163 10.33 -26.08 3.15
CA ARG A 163 10.11 -27.51 2.91
C ARG A 163 10.87 -28.03 1.70
N CYS A 164 10.76 -27.36 0.56
CA CYS A 164 11.47 -27.74 -0.66
C CYS A 164 13.00 -27.71 -0.46
N ASN A 165 13.52 -26.71 0.24
CA ASN A 165 14.94 -26.64 0.59
C ASN A 165 15.38 -27.87 1.41
N ILE A 166 14.60 -28.28 2.42
CA ILE A 166 14.93 -29.45 3.24
C ILE A 166 14.90 -30.74 2.39
N GLU A 167 13.83 -30.94 1.61
CA GLU A 167 13.67 -32.12 0.75
C GLU A 167 14.84 -32.25 -0.25
N SER A 168 15.23 -31.14 -0.88
CA SER A 168 16.38 -31.09 -1.80
C SER A 168 17.73 -31.35 -1.12
N CYS A 169 17.88 -30.99 0.16
CA CYS A 169 19.11 -31.22 0.94
C CYS A 169 19.25 -32.66 1.45
N THR A 170 18.13 -33.39 1.55
CA THR A 170 18.10 -34.79 2.02
C THR A 170 18.28 -35.84 0.91
N TYR A 171 18.33 -35.45 -0.37
CA TYR A 171 18.52 -36.38 -1.48
C TYR A 171 20.00 -36.57 -1.83
N HIS A 172 20.77 -37.20 -0.95
CA HIS A 172 22.05 -37.84 -1.31
C HIS A 172 21.84 -39.36 -1.22
N GLY A 173 21.36 -39.94 -2.32
CA GLY A 173 21.11 -41.37 -2.41
C GLY A 173 22.40 -42.17 -2.24
N PRO A 174 22.36 -43.36 -1.60
CA PRO A 174 23.52 -44.21 -1.47
C PRO A 174 23.97 -44.75 -2.85
N GLU A 175 25.27 -44.64 -3.13
CA GLU A 175 25.95 -45.32 -4.25
C GLU A 175 26.03 -46.84 -4.06
#